data_AF-A0A955IPH1-F1
#
_entry.id   AF-A0A955IPH1-F1
#
_cell.length_a   1.000
_cell.length_b   1.000
_cell.length_c   1.000
_cell.angle_alpha   90.00
_cell.angle_beta   90.00
_cell.angle_gamma   90.00
#
_symmetry.space_group_name_H-M   'P 1'
#
loop_
_entity.id
_entity.type
_entity.pdbx_description
1 polymer ?
#
loop_
_entity_poly.entity_id
_entity_poly.type
_entity_poly.pdbx_seq_one_letter_code
_entity_poly.pdbx_strand_id
1 'polypeptide(L)'
;DIVPGLPAEEVLRIGDRITHLDGIRLTSNEDLIRYVQYRQPGDEIQVTIRRPQLVNREIDDVAQQDTLEFTVMTVTLKLGSAELLSRTGVAGESPVLVERRMQAQSIKRMHAMKARTVSFDSPLAEEFVFEPQRALESAEIDRAPEVALLLRQLEMVNSGQMELTPVLQRTWIDNLNRLRQMSMDPSLSEFQQLYLERIVERYEELILP
;
A
#
# COMPACT_ATOMS: atom_id res chain seq x y z
N ASP A 1 20.30 -0.06 2.64
CA ASP A 1 20.54 0.65 1.36
C ASP A 1 20.27 2.13 1.50
N ILE A 2 20.93 2.95 0.68
CA ILE A 2 20.69 4.40 0.60
C ILE A 2 19.97 4.64 -0.72
N VAL A 3 18.83 5.34 -0.66
CA VAL A 3 18.03 5.64 -1.85
C VAL A 3 18.61 6.91 -2.51
N PRO A 4 18.99 6.85 -3.80
CA PRO A 4 19.56 7.99 -4.50
C PRO A 4 18.54 9.12 -4.66
N GLY A 5 19.00 10.37 -4.56
CA GLY A 5 18.18 11.58 -4.70
C GLY A 5 17.43 12.01 -3.44
N LEU A 6 17.69 11.36 -2.29
CA LEU A 6 17.16 11.78 -0.99
C LEU A 6 18.21 12.58 -0.20
N PRO A 7 17.81 13.51 0.68
CA PRO A 7 18.75 14.29 1.52
C PRO A 7 19.71 13.44 2.37
N ALA A 8 19.34 12.18 2.62
CA ALA A 8 20.15 11.23 3.36
C ALA A 8 21.41 10.76 2.61
N GLU A 9 21.45 10.84 1.28
CA GLU A 9 22.59 10.43 0.45
C GLU A 9 23.83 11.31 0.69
N GLU A 10 23.62 12.61 0.95
CA GLU A 10 24.72 13.56 1.15
C GLU A 10 25.44 13.37 2.50
N VAL A 11 24.77 12.71 3.46
CA VAL A 11 25.20 12.67 4.86
C VAL A 11 25.53 11.24 5.34
N LEU A 12 24.70 10.26 4.96
CA LEU A 12 24.84 8.87 5.39
C LEU A 12 25.67 8.05 4.40
N ARG A 13 26.36 7.05 4.93
CA ARG A 13 27.16 6.10 4.14
C ARG A 13 26.68 4.67 4.39
N ILE A 14 26.87 3.81 3.39
CA ILE A 14 26.56 2.38 3.50
C ILE A 14 27.41 1.80 4.64
N GLY A 15 26.75 1.15 5.60
CA GLY A 15 27.39 0.61 6.81
C GLY A 15 27.21 1.46 8.07
N ASP A 16 26.69 2.68 7.96
CA ASP A 16 26.33 3.49 9.13
C ASP A 16 25.18 2.85 9.91
N ARG A 17 25.29 2.87 11.25
CA ARG A 17 24.22 2.41 12.14
C ARG A 17 23.62 3.58 12.90
N ILE A 18 22.35 3.90 12.62
CA ILE A 18 21.60 4.91 13.37
C ILE A 18 21.24 4.34 14.74
N THR A 19 21.51 5.10 15.80
CA THR A 19 21.27 4.68 17.19
C THR A 19 20.33 5.60 17.94
N HIS A 20 20.29 6.89 17.60
CA HIS A 20 19.41 7.87 18.23
C HIS A 20 18.88 8.88 17.20
N LEU A 21 17.68 9.40 17.47
CA LEU A 21 17.06 10.53 16.77
C LEU A 21 16.61 11.57 17.80
N ASP A 22 17.06 12.82 17.68
CA ASP A 22 16.78 13.91 18.64
C ASP A 22 17.01 13.48 20.10
N GLY A 23 18.05 12.67 20.35
CA GLY A 23 18.37 12.09 21.66
C GLY A 23 17.53 10.88 22.09
N ILE A 24 16.51 10.49 21.31
CA ILE A 24 15.68 9.30 21.56
C ILE A 24 16.40 8.08 21.01
N ARG A 25 16.65 7.08 21.87
CA ARG A 25 17.27 5.82 21.48
C ARG A 25 16.32 4.99 20.62
N LEU A 26 16.81 4.56 19.46
CA LEU A 26 16.09 3.60 18.62
C LEU A 26 16.50 2.17 19.00
N THR A 27 15.51 1.27 19.04
CA THR A 27 15.76 -0.15 19.30
C THR A 27 15.49 -1.02 18.08
N SER A 28 14.63 -0.54 17.18
CA SER A 28 14.24 -1.23 15.96
C SER A 28 14.19 -0.30 14.74
N ASN A 29 14.21 -0.90 13.54
CA ASN A 29 14.00 -0.16 12.29
C ASN A 29 12.58 0.41 12.19
N GLU A 30 11.59 -0.22 12.84
CA GLU A 30 10.22 0.29 12.88
C GLU A 30 10.12 1.59 13.67
N ASP A 31 10.91 1.74 14.74
CA ASP A 31 10.97 2.96 15.54
C ASP A 31 11.41 4.14 14.68
N LEU A 32 12.43 3.94 13.83
CA LEU A 32 12.91 4.94 12.87
C LEU A 32 11.81 5.35 11.89
N ILE A 33 11.15 4.36 11.28
CA ILE A 33 10.09 4.61 10.29
C ILE A 33 8.94 5.39 10.92
N ARG A 34 8.47 4.98 12.11
CA ARG A 34 7.41 5.68 12.83
C ARG A 34 7.83 7.10 13.17
N TYR A 35 9.04 7.27 13.72
CA TYR A 35 9.56 8.57 14.13
C TYR A 35 9.57 9.57 12.98
N VAL A 36 10.11 9.18 11.83
CA VAL A 36 10.17 10.02 10.64
C VAL A 36 8.77 10.33 10.09
N GLN A 37 7.83 9.37 10.14
CA GLN A 37 6.45 9.57 9.67
C GLN A 37 5.60 10.49 10.55
N TYR A 38 5.97 10.69 11.81
CA TYR A 38 5.29 11.65 12.70
C TYR A 38 5.74 13.10 12.49
N ARG A 39 6.87 13.33 11.81
CA ARG A 39 7.41 14.66 11.55
C ARG A 39 6.86 15.26 10.25
N GLN A 40 6.91 16.58 10.14
CA GLN A 40 6.48 17.26 8.93
C GLN A 40 7.58 17.20 7.86
N PRO A 41 7.20 17.13 6.57
CA PRO A 41 8.12 17.40 5.47
C PRO A 41 8.92 18.68 5.69
N GLY A 42 10.24 18.60 5.56
CA GLY A 42 11.15 19.73 5.73
C GLY A 42 11.65 19.95 7.16
N ASP A 43 11.15 19.22 8.16
CA ASP A 43 11.69 19.23 9.52
C ASP A 43 13.15 18.74 9.53
N GLU A 44 13.96 19.34 10.40
CA GLU A 44 15.34 18.92 10.66
C GLU A 44 15.37 17.97 11.85
N ILE A 45 16.03 16.83 11.69
CA ILE A 45 16.22 15.84 12.75
C ILE A 45 17.70 15.61 13.03
N GLN A 46 18.07 15.47 14.30
CA GLN A 46 19.43 15.10 14.70
C GLN A 46 19.56 13.59 14.77
N VAL A 47 20.41 13.03 13.93
CA VAL A 47 20.65 11.60 13.82
C VAL A 47 22.01 11.27 14.44
N THR A 48 22.04 10.37 15.42
CA THR A 48 23.30 9.86 15.96
C THR A 48 23.64 8.54 15.30
N ILE A 49 24.76 8.50 14.58
CA ILE A 49 25.22 7.34 13.82
C ILE A 49 26.52 6.77 14.40
N ARG A 50 26.68 5.46 14.27
CA ARG A 50 27.93 4.74 14.48
C ARG A 50 28.48 4.34 13.13
N ARG A 51 29.59 4.94 12.75
CA ARG A 51 30.29 4.66 11.49
C ARG A 51 31.48 3.72 11.75
N PRO A 52 31.57 2.56 11.08
CA PRO A 52 32.75 1.72 11.17
C PRO A 52 33.95 2.42 10.51
N GLN A 53 35.09 2.45 11.20
CA GLN A 53 36.37 2.86 10.65
C GLN A 53 37.29 1.63 10.58
N LEU A 54 37.91 1.45 9.43
CA LEU A 54 38.99 0.47 9.25
C LEU A 54 40.25 1.07 9.86
N VAL A 55 40.69 0.52 10.98
CA VAL A 55 41.96 0.90 11.61
C VAL A 55 43.06 0.10 10.92
N ASN A 56 43.72 0.70 9.95
CA ASN A 56 44.95 0.14 9.38
C ASN A 56 46.04 0.28 10.44
N ARG A 57 46.29 -0.77 11.22
CA ARG A 57 47.53 -0.87 11.98
C ARG A 57 48.61 -1.36 11.02
N GLU A 58 49.64 -0.55 10.81
CA GLU A 58 50.85 -0.99 10.12
C GLU A 58 51.45 -2.18 10.89
N ILE A 59 51.37 -3.33 10.21
CA ILE A 59 52.20 -4.53 10.24
C ILE A 59 53.24 -4.57 11.37
N ASP A 60 52.97 -5.39 12.38
CA ASP A 60 53.87 -6.48 12.76
C ASP A 60 53.11 -7.53 13.60
N ASP A 61 53.36 -8.79 13.27
CA ASP A 61 52.96 -10.03 13.94
C ASP A 61 51.46 -10.42 14.02
N VAL A 62 51.15 -11.37 13.12
CA VAL A 62 50.37 -12.60 13.31
C VAL A 62 49.17 -12.53 14.27
N ALA A 63 47.98 -12.64 13.68
CA ALA A 63 46.67 -12.84 14.30
C ALA A 63 46.09 -11.62 15.03
N GLN A 64 45.64 -10.62 14.27
CA GLN A 64 44.70 -9.62 14.80
C GLN A 64 43.44 -9.62 13.96
N GLN A 65 42.34 -10.04 14.60
CA GLN A 65 40.98 -9.82 14.11
C GLN A 65 40.83 -8.33 13.78
N ASP A 66 40.35 -8.01 12.57
CA ASP A 66 39.94 -6.67 12.19
C ASP A 66 39.01 -6.11 13.28
N THR A 67 39.57 -5.29 14.17
CA THR A 67 38.82 -4.69 15.25
C THR A 67 38.18 -3.45 14.64
N LEU A 68 36.92 -3.58 14.22
CA LEU A 68 36.14 -2.46 13.72
C LEU A 68 35.94 -1.45 14.86
N GLU A 69 36.66 -0.33 14.81
CA GLU A 69 36.37 0.81 15.67
C GLU A 69 35.16 1.55 15.13
N PHE A 70 34.26 1.98 16.01
CA PHE A 70 33.07 2.73 15.63
C PHE A 70 33.21 4.16 16.10
N THR A 71 33.23 5.10 15.17
CA THR A 71 33.11 6.52 15.50
C THR A 71 31.64 6.87 15.66
N VAL A 72 31.28 7.45 16.80
CA VAL A 72 29.94 8.00 17.04
C VAL A 72 29.94 9.45 16.58
N MET A 73 29.00 9.82 15.72
CA MET A 73 28.82 11.20 15.29
C MET A 73 27.34 11.56 15.22
N THR A 74 27.04 12.82 15.48
CA THR A 74 25.69 13.38 15.37
C THR A 74 25.63 14.27 14.14
N VAL A 75 24.67 14.00 13.25
CA VAL A 75 24.46 14.72 12.00
C VAL A 75 23.04 15.25 11.96
N THR A 76 22.84 16.44 11.41
CA THR A 76 21.49 16.99 11.22
C THR A 76 21.03 16.66 9.81
N LEU A 77 19.82 16.13 9.69
CA LEU A 77 19.27 15.64 8.43
C LEU A 77 17.90 16.27 8.20
N LYS A 78 17.70 16.83 7.01
CA LYS A 78 16.42 17.41 6.62
C LYS A 78 15.51 16.33 6.06
N LEU A 79 14.30 16.24 6.57
CA LEU A 79 13.32 15.27 6.09
C LEU A 79 12.75 15.71 4.73
N GLY A 80 12.84 14.81 3.74
CA GLY A 80 12.19 15.01 2.44
C GLY A 80 10.67 14.93 2.53
N SER A 81 9.97 15.56 1.59
CA SER A 81 8.51 15.45 1.50
C SER A 81 8.06 14.07 1.01
N ALA A 82 6.86 13.64 1.41
CA ALA A 82 6.25 12.40 0.92
C ALA A 82 6.10 12.38 -0.62
N GLU A 83 6.02 13.56 -1.26
CA GLU A 83 6.03 13.71 -2.72
C GLU A 83 7.37 13.33 -3.37
N LEU A 84 8.49 13.47 -2.66
CA LEU A 84 9.79 12.99 -3.16
C LEU A 84 9.86 11.47 -3.12
N LEU A 85 9.25 10.83 -2.11
CA LEU A 85 9.19 9.37 -1.98
C LEU A 85 8.34 8.71 -3.09
N SER A 86 7.23 9.33 -3.48
CA SER A 86 6.38 8.84 -4.57
C SER A 86 7.06 8.89 -5.94
N ARG A 87 7.93 9.89 -6.17
CA ARG A 87 8.74 9.99 -7.40
C ARG A 87 9.84 8.92 -7.48
N THR A 88 10.38 8.50 -6.33
CA THR A 88 11.41 7.45 -6.25
C THR A 88 10.86 6.01 -6.21
N GLY A 89 9.54 5.82 -6.31
CA GLY A 89 8.93 4.49 -6.45
C GLY A 89 8.96 3.61 -5.19
N VAL A 90 9.22 4.17 -4.01
CA VAL A 90 9.18 3.43 -2.73
C VAL A 90 7.73 3.35 -2.26
N ALA A 91 6.98 2.41 -2.83
CA ALA A 91 5.56 2.20 -2.54
C ALA A 91 5.37 1.22 -1.38
N GLY A 92 5.14 1.75 -0.17
CA GLY A 92 4.62 1.00 0.97
C GLY A 92 3.63 1.86 1.74
N GLU A 93 2.49 1.30 2.16
CA GLU A 93 1.56 2.02 3.03
C GLU A 93 2.25 2.35 4.36
N SER A 94 2.22 3.63 4.76
CA SER A 94 2.82 4.08 6.02
C SER A 94 2.10 3.43 7.22
N PRO A 95 2.83 2.76 8.15
CA PRO A 95 2.26 2.20 9.37
C PRO A 95 1.46 3.21 10.20
N VAL A 96 1.90 4.48 10.23
CA VAL A 96 1.19 5.59 10.92
C VAL A 96 -0.14 5.90 10.23
N LEU A 97 -0.22 5.84 8.90
CA LEU A 97 -1.50 6.02 8.19
C LEU A 97 -2.47 4.87 8.49
N VAL A 98 -1.97 3.64 8.60
CA VAL A 98 -2.78 2.47 9.01
C VAL A 98 -3.31 2.65 10.43
N GLU A 99 -2.45 3.06 11.37
CA GLU A 99 -2.83 3.34 12.77
C GLU A 99 -3.86 4.46 12.88
N ARG A 100 -3.66 5.59 12.17
CA ARG A 100 -4.63 6.69 12.10
C ARG A 100 -5.97 6.25 11.49
N ARG A 101 -5.96 5.41 10.45
CA ARG A 101 -7.18 4.86 9.84
C ARG A 101 -7.93 3.98 10.83
N MET A 102 -7.22 3.13 11.57
CA MET A 102 -7.80 2.28 12.62
C MET A 102 -8.38 3.11 13.78
N GLN A 103 -7.68 4.16 14.22
CA GLN A 103 -8.13 5.04 15.27
C GLN A 103 -9.33 5.91 14.85
N ALA A 104 -9.33 6.41 13.60
CA ALA A 104 -10.49 7.11 13.05
C ALA A 104 -11.72 6.19 12.94
N GLN A 105 -11.53 4.93 12.55
CA GLN A 105 -12.60 3.93 12.54
C GLN A 105 -13.11 3.60 13.94
N SER A 106 -12.24 3.50 14.95
CA SER A 106 -12.66 3.21 16.33
C SER A 106 -13.42 4.39 16.95
N ILE A 107 -12.96 5.63 16.74
CA ILE A 107 -13.69 6.84 17.14
C ILE A 107 -15.04 6.91 16.42
N LYS A 108 -15.10 6.61 15.12
CA LYS A 108 -16.36 6.53 14.38
C LYS A 108 -17.29 5.46 14.97
N ARG A 109 -16.79 4.30 15.40
CA ARG A 109 -17.64 3.28 16.05
C ARG A 109 -18.14 3.70 17.44
N MET A 110 -17.31 4.38 18.23
CA MET A 110 -17.65 4.76 19.60
C MET A 110 -18.49 6.04 19.68
N HIS A 111 -18.27 6.98 18.77
CA HIS A 111 -18.86 8.33 18.81
C HIS A 111 -19.71 8.68 17.60
N ALA A 112 -19.87 7.79 16.60
CA ALA A 112 -20.90 8.04 15.59
C ALA A 112 -22.25 8.10 16.30
N MET A 113 -22.91 9.24 16.16
CA MET A 113 -24.32 9.37 16.48
C MET A 113 -25.04 8.23 15.76
N LYS A 114 -25.86 7.45 16.49
CA LYS A 114 -26.77 6.48 15.87
C LYS A 114 -27.49 7.23 14.76
N ALA A 115 -27.35 6.75 13.53
CA ALA A 115 -28.00 7.37 12.38
C ALA A 115 -29.49 7.53 12.74
N ARG A 116 -29.92 8.78 12.90
CA ARG A 116 -31.33 9.08 13.16
C ARG A 116 -31.94 9.26 11.79
N THR A 117 -32.80 8.33 11.40
CA THR A 117 -33.53 8.42 10.14
C THR A 117 -34.36 9.70 10.17
N VAL A 118 -33.96 10.69 9.38
CA VAL A 118 -34.77 11.89 9.15
C VAL A 118 -35.56 11.59 7.87
N SER A 119 -36.85 11.29 8.02
CA SER A 119 -37.75 11.19 6.88
C SER A 119 -38.06 12.61 6.41
N PHE A 120 -37.71 12.91 5.17
CA PHE A 120 -38.21 14.09 4.50
C PHE A 120 -39.52 13.70 3.81
N ASP A 121 -40.60 14.41 4.10
CA ASP A 121 -41.81 14.40 3.25
C ASP A 121 -41.46 15.16 1.96
N SER A 122 -40.61 14.55 1.15
CA SER A 122 -40.20 15.11 -0.13
C SER A 122 -41.13 14.57 -1.21
N PRO A 123 -41.84 15.41 -1.96
CA PRO A 123 -42.54 15.00 -3.16
C PRO A 123 -41.58 14.64 -4.32
N LEU A 124 -40.26 14.71 -4.11
CA LEU A 124 -39.23 14.25 -5.06
C LEU A 124 -38.80 12.80 -4.79
N ALA A 125 -39.54 12.03 -3.99
CA ALA A 125 -39.42 10.58 -3.90
C ALA A 125 -40.08 9.86 -5.09
N GLU A 126 -40.07 10.48 -6.28
CA GLU A 126 -40.29 9.77 -7.53
C GLU A 126 -38.99 9.03 -7.88
N GLU A 127 -38.99 7.75 -7.51
CA GLU A 127 -38.29 6.65 -8.18
C GLU A 127 -36.75 6.65 -8.17
N PHE A 128 -36.15 6.41 -7.00
CA PHE A 128 -35.00 5.50 -6.94
C PHE A 128 -35.45 4.18 -6.34
N VAL A 129 -36.31 3.47 -7.08
CA VAL A 129 -36.53 2.05 -6.85
C VAL A 129 -35.24 1.36 -7.28
N PHE A 130 -34.47 0.83 -6.32
CA PHE A 130 -33.41 -0.12 -6.64
C PHE A 130 -34.09 -1.38 -7.16
N GLU A 131 -34.34 -1.41 -8.47
CA GLU A 131 -34.90 -2.59 -9.12
C GLU A 131 -33.77 -3.62 -9.25
N PRO A 132 -33.80 -4.73 -8.50
CA PRO A 132 -32.75 -5.75 -8.57
C PRO A 132 -32.57 -6.32 -9.98
N GLN A 133 -33.58 -6.17 -10.84
CA GLN A 133 -33.54 -6.56 -12.25
C GLN A 133 -32.55 -5.71 -13.06
N ARG A 134 -32.42 -4.40 -12.80
CA ARG A 134 -31.45 -3.53 -13.51
C ARG A 134 -30.00 -3.88 -13.19
N ALA A 135 -29.71 -4.26 -11.95
CA ALA A 135 -28.37 -4.62 -11.52
C ALA A 135 -27.85 -5.94 -12.14
N LEU A 136 -28.74 -6.74 -12.74
CA LEU A 136 -28.41 -7.97 -13.46
C LEU A 136 -28.33 -7.75 -14.99
N GLU A 137 -28.56 -6.53 -15.48
CA GLU A 137 -28.38 -6.18 -16.88
C GLU A 137 -26.88 -6.19 -17.24
N SER A 138 -26.55 -6.72 -18.43
CA SER A 138 -25.16 -6.86 -18.88
C SER A 138 -24.36 -5.55 -18.82
N ALA A 139 -25.01 -4.40 -19.02
CA ALA A 139 -24.37 -3.09 -18.96
C ALA A 139 -23.93 -2.67 -17.54
N GLU A 140 -24.63 -3.10 -16.49
CA GLU A 140 -24.22 -2.88 -15.11
C GLU A 140 -23.16 -3.90 -14.69
N ILE A 141 -23.26 -5.14 -15.16
CA ILE A 141 -22.25 -6.18 -14.92
C ILE A 141 -20.89 -5.81 -15.53
N ASP A 142 -20.87 -5.21 -16.72
CA ASP A 142 -19.64 -4.71 -17.35
C ASP A 142 -18.98 -3.56 -16.57
N ARG A 143 -19.72 -2.88 -15.69
CA ARG A 143 -19.20 -1.85 -14.78
C ARG A 143 -18.69 -2.42 -13.45
N ALA A 144 -18.92 -3.71 -13.18
CA ALA A 144 -18.35 -4.36 -12.02
C ALA A 144 -16.82 -4.24 -12.05
N PRO A 145 -16.15 -3.93 -10.93
CA PRO A 145 -14.73 -3.60 -10.94
C PRO A 145 -13.86 -4.73 -11.49
N GLU A 146 -14.24 -5.98 -11.25
CA GLU A 146 -13.56 -7.16 -11.78
C GLU A 146 -13.68 -7.28 -13.31
N VAL A 147 -14.89 -7.11 -13.85
CA VAL A 147 -15.19 -7.22 -15.29
C VAL A 147 -14.58 -6.03 -16.05
N ALA A 148 -14.73 -4.82 -15.52
CA ALA A 148 -14.16 -3.61 -16.11
C ALA A 148 -12.63 -3.66 -16.20
N LEU A 149 -11.96 -4.24 -15.19
CA LEU A 149 -10.51 -4.45 -15.23
C LEU A 149 -10.11 -5.42 -16.33
N LEU A 150 -10.82 -6.55 -16.45
CA LEU A 150 -10.56 -7.54 -17.50
C LEU A 150 -10.77 -6.96 -18.89
N LEU A 151 -11.89 -6.25 -19.12
CA LEU A 151 -12.18 -5.57 -20.38
C LEU A 151 -11.06 -4.60 -20.78
N ARG A 152 -10.58 -3.78 -19.83
CA ARG A 152 -9.47 -2.86 -20.07
C ARG A 152 -8.17 -3.59 -20.42
N GLN A 153 -7.90 -4.72 -19.76
CA GLN A 153 -6.71 -5.52 -20.07
C GLN A 153 -6.80 -6.18 -21.45
N LEU A 154 -7.98 -6.70 -21.82
CA LEU A 154 -8.24 -7.22 -23.16
C LEU A 154 -8.10 -6.12 -24.23
N GLU A 155 -8.56 -4.91 -23.97
CA GLU A 155 -8.37 -3.77 -24.87
C GLU A 155 -6.88 -3.42 -25.07
N MET A 156 -6.09 -3.41 -23.99
CA MET A 156 -4.64 -3.21 -24.09
C MET A 156 -3.93 -4.33 -24.88
N VAL A 157 -4.40 -5.57 -24.74
CA VAL A 157 -3.90 -6.71 -25.53
C VAL A 157 -4.27 -6.55 -27.01
N ASN A 158 -5.54 -6.25 -27.30
CA ASN A 158 -6.04 -6.10 -28.67
C ASN A 158 -5.43 -4.89 -29.39
N SER A 159 -5.09 -3.83 -28.66
CA SER A 159 -4.40 -2.65 -29.20
C SER A 159 -2.88 -2.83 -29.31
N GLY A 160 -2.33 -3.95 -28.86
CA GLY A 160 -0.89 -4.23 -28.88
C GLY A 160 -0.07 -3.45 -27.84
N GLN A 161 -0.73 -2.78 -26.89
CA GLN A 161 -0.07 -2.08 -25.77
C GLN A 161 0.43 -3.06 -24.70
N MET A 162 -0.11 -4.28 -24.69
CA MET A 162 0.23 -5.34 -23.74
C MET A 162 0.30 -6.67 -24.47
N GLU A 163 1.27 -7.52 -24.13
CA GLU A 163 1.33 -8.89 -24.64
C GLU A 163 0.52 -9.84 -23.75
N LEU A 164 -0.20 -10.76 -24.37
CA LEU A 164 -0.90 -11.84 -23.66
C LEU A 164 0.11 -12.89 -23.18
N THR A 165 0.70 -12.64 -22.02
CA THR A 165 1.66 -13.57 -21.41
C THR A 165 0.93 -14.70 -20.66
N PRO A 166 1.55 -15.90 -20.53
CA PRO A 166 0.99 -16.98 -19.71
C PRO A 166 0.74 -16.58 -18.25
N VAL A 167 1.53 -15.64 -17.72
CA VAL A 167 1.37 -15.09 -16.36
C VAL A 167 0.10 -14.27 -16.26
N LEU A 168 -0.19 -13.42 -17.25
CA LEU A 168 -1.42 -12.64 -17.30
C LEU A 168 -2.65 -13.55 -17.42
N GLN A 169 -2.60 -14.53 -18.33
CA GLN A 169 -3.69 -15.50 -18.49
C GLN A 169 -3.96 -16.29 -17.21
N ARG A 170 -2.91 -16.70 -16.50
CA ARG A 170 -3.04 -17.37 -15.19
C ARG A 170 -3.69 -16.46 -14.16
N THR A 171 -3.32 -15.18 -14.13
CA THR A 171 -3.91 -14.19 -13.22
C THR A 171 -5.42 -14.03 -13.46
N TRP A 172 -5.85 -14.06 -14.72
CA TRP A 172 -7.26 -14.02 -15.07
C TRP A 172 -8.01 -15.27 -14.59
N ILE A 173 -7.44 -16.46 -14.79
CA ILE A 173 -8.02 -17.72 -14.32
C ILE A 173 -8.11 -17.76 -12.79
N ASP A 174 -7.08 -17.31 -12.09
CA ASP A 174 -7.05 -17.27 -10.62
C ASP A 174 -8.14 -16.32 -10.08
N ASN A 175 -8.34 -15.17 -10.72
CA ASN A 175 -9.43 -14.25 -10.40
C ASN A 175 -10.81 -14.85 -10.63
N LEU A 176 -11.01 -15.56 -11.75
CA LEU A 176 -12.26 -16.26 -12.04
C LEU A 176 -12.58 -17.30 -10.96
N ASN A 177 -11.59 -18.12 -10.58
CA ASN A 177 -11.74 -19.13 -9.54
C ASN A 177 -12.09 -18.49 -8.18
N ARG A 178 -11.50 -17.35 -7.86
CA ARG A 178 -11.83 -16.58 -6.66
C ARG A 178 -13.29 -16.11 -6.67
N LEU A 179 -13.78 -15.58 -7.80
CA LEU A 179 -15.16 -15.13 -7.93
C LEU A 179 -16.16 -16.29 -7.80
N ARG A 180 -15.85 -17.44 -8.40
CA ARG A 180 -16.63 -18.68 -8.22
C ARG A 180 -16.67 -19.15 -6.76
N GLN A 181 -15.55 -19.07 -6.05
CA GLN A 181 -15.54 -19.41 -4.62
C GLN A 181 -16.38 -18.45 -3.79
N MET A 182 -16.33 -17.15 -4.11
CA MET A 182 -17.14 -16.13 -3.43
C MET A 182 -18.64 -16.33 -3.70
N SER A 183 -19.05 -16.69 -4.92
CA SER A 183 -20.47 -16.93 -5.21
C SER A 183 -21.06 -18.12 -4.46
N MET A 184 -20.21 -19.09 -4.08
CA MET A 184 -20.61 -20.25 -3.27
C MET A 184 -20.66 -19.97 -1.76
N ASP A 185 -20.35 -18.75 -1.31
CA ASP A 185 -20.38 -18.42 0.12
C ASP A 185 -21.84 -18.40 0.63
N PRO A 186 -22.20 -19.29 1.59
CA PRO A 186 -23.56 -19.38 2.11
C PRO A 186 -23.96 -18.19 3.01
N SER A 187 -23.01 -17.31 3.36
CA SER A 187 -23.28 -16.09 4.13
C SER A 187 -23.83 -14.93 3.29
N LEU A 188 -23.79 -15.06 1.96
CA LEU A 188 -24.29 -14.05 1.03
C LEU A 188 -25.82 -14.07 0.92
N SER A 189 -26.41 -12.93 0.61
CA SER A 189 -27.82 -12.87 0.23
C SER A 189 -28.04 -13.48 -1.15
N GLU A 190 -29.26 -13.98 -1.40
CA GLU A 190 -29.66 -14.53 -2.71
C GLU A 190 -29.35 -13.58 -3.88
N PHE A 191 -29.60 -12.29 -3.68
CA PHE A 191 -29.27 -11.27 -4.68
C PHE A 191 -27.75 -11.11 -4.90
N GLN A 192 -26.94 -11.17 -3.84
CA GLN A 192 -25.48 -11.10 -3.95
C GLN A 192 -24.90 -12.32 -4.67
N GLN A 193 -25.46 -13.51 -4.41
CA GLN A 193 -25.09 -14.74 -5.10
C GLN A 193 -25.40 -14.64 -6.59
N LEU A 194 -26.64 -14.26 -6.95
CA LEU A 194 -27.04 -14.05 -8.35
C LEU A 194 -26.20 -13.00 -9.07
N TYR A 195 -25.86 -11.90 -8.38
CA TYR A 195 -24.99 -10.87 -8.95
C TYR A 195 -23.56 -11.38 -9.21
N LEU A 196 -22.98 -12.12 -8.26
CA LEU A 196 -21.64 -12.71 -8.43
C LEU A 196 -21.65 -13.81 -9.50
N GLU A 197 -22.69 -14.62 -9.58
CA GLU A 197 -22.87 -15.62 -10.64
C GLU A 197 -22.89 -14.94 -12.01
N ARG A 198 -23.62 -13.83 -12.15
CA ARG A 198 -23.66 -13.08 -13.41
C ARG A 198 -22.32 -12.46 -13.77
N ILE A 199 -21.55 -11.99 -12.78
CA ILE A 199 -20.16 -11.54 -12.98
C ILE A 199 -19.30 -12.70 -13.46
N VAL A 200 -19.38 -13.86 -12.82
CA VAL A 200 -18.60 -15.06 -13.18
C VAL A 200 -18.89 -15.48 -14.62
N GLU A 201 -20.17 -15.57 -15.01
CA GLU A 201 -20.58 -15.87 -16.38
C GLU A 201 -19.97 -14.87 -17.38
N ARG A 202 -20.09 -13.58 -17.09
CA ARG A 202 -19.54 -12.53 -17.96
C ARG A 202 -18.02 -12.59 -18.06
N TYR A 203 -17.34 -12.88 -16.96
CA TYR A 203 -15.89 -13.01 -16.91
C TYR A 203 -15.39 -14.24 -17.70
N GLU A 204 -16.17 -15.33 -17.71
CA GLU A 204 -15.91 -16.52 -18.52
C GLU A 204 -16.07 -16.25 -20.02
N GLU A 205 -17.15 -15.58 -20.42
CA GLU A 205 -17.39 -15.17 -21.82
C GLU A 205 -16.21 -14.39 -22.40
N LEU A 206 -15.55 -13.57 -21.58
CA LEU A 206 -14.45 -12.70 -22.01
C LEU A 206 -13.10 -13.43 -22.11
N ILE A 207 -12.89 -14.51 -21.34
CA ILE A 207 -11.61 -15.24 -21.31
C ILE A 207 -11.64 -16.46 -22.24
N LEU A 208 -12.81 -17.05 -22.47
CA LEU A 208 -13.03 -18.21 -23.32
C LEU A 208 -13.89 -17.84 -24.55
N PRO A 209 -13.39 -16.98 -25.45
CA PRO A 209 -14.10 -16.63 -26.69
C PRO A 209 -14.24 -17.81 -27.67
#